data_AF-A0A925MCG7-F1
#
_entry.id   AF-A0A925MCG7-F1
#
_cell.length_a   1.000
_cell.length_b   1.000
_cell.length_c   1.000
_cell.angle_alpha   90.00
_cell.angle_beta   90.00
_cell.angle_gamma   90.00
#
_symmetry.space_group_name_H-M   'P 1'
#
loop_
_entity.id
_entity.type
_entity.pdbx_description
1 polymer ?
#
loop_
_entity_poly.entity_id
_entity_poly.type
_entity_poly.pdbx_seq_one_letter_code
_entity_poly.pdbx_strand_id
1 'polypeptide(L)'
;MAAAPTFVALVALVTESRIDAATSSRSMSRRANLGVHHLMNQRLAVIALLGCAALGACGTERANDHVKEARSGMSAPAAQRLDPEQVPPDLRQLVPLAERWGIGDDVERIAKVDSATPAEREELRAAVEPLHSRITAWLDSFGTEAMTDEAAAFMYMQLALDEMQLGRPK
;
A
#
# COMPACT_ATOMS: atom_id res chain seq x y z
N MET A 1 62.80 24.60 -29.82
CA MET A 1 62.47 25.44 -28.65
C MET A 1 61.63 24.59 -27.72
N ALA A 2 62.20 24.19 -26.60
CA ALA A 2 61.57 23.35 -25.57
C ALA A 2 61.35 24.21 -24.33
N ALA A 3 60.17 24.10 -23.71
CA ALA A 3 59.95 24.47 -22.32
C ALA A 3 58.63 23.86 -21.80
N ALA A 4 58.78 22.89 -20.91
CA ALA A 4 57.87 22.59 -19.81
C ALA A 4 58.78 22.40 -18.57
N PRO A 5 58.24 22.19 -17.36
CA PRO A 5 57.27 22.96 -16.59
C PRO A 5 57.92 23.44 -15.26
N THR A 6 57.22 24.20 -14.41
CA THR A 6 57.78 24.67 -13.11
C THR A 6 56.78 24.57 -11.96
N PHE A 7 57.14 23.71 -11.00
CA PHE A 7 56.98 23.71 -9.52
C PHE A 7 55.58 23.92 -8.89
N VAL A 8 55.00 22.98 -8.12
CA VAL A 8 55.34 22.41 -6.77
C VAL A 8 54.99 23.34 -5.60
N ALA A 9 54.01 22.90 -4.78
CA ALA A 9 53.98 22.88 -3.29
C ALA A 9 52.50 22.63 -2.84
N LEU A 10 52.08 21.58 -2.13
CA LEU A 10 52.50 20.88 -0.89
C LEU A 10 51.78 21.39 0.39
N VAL A 11 50.95 20.48 0.95
CA VAL A 11 50.59 20.24 2.38
C VAL A 11 49.55 21.10 3.11
N ALA A 12 48.45 20.44 3.55
CA ALA A 12 48.03 20.18 4.95
C ALA A 12 46.61 19.56 4.93
N LEU A 13 46.38 18.26 5.16
CA LEU A 13 46.31 17.52 6.45
C LEU A 13 45.50 18.22 7.56
N VAL A 14 44.21 17.90 7.66
CA VAL A 14 43.34 18.06 8.86
C VAL A 14 42.51 16.77 8.96
N THR A 15 43.07 15.74 9.58
CA THR A 15 42.74 15.20 10.93
C THR A 15 41.37 14.53 11.05
N GLU A 16 41.44 13.21 11.26
CA GLU A 16 40.42 12.30 11.74
C GLU A 16 39.62 12.84 12.94
N SER A 17 38.32 12.52 12.99
CA SER A 17 37.61 12.37 14.25
C SER A 17 36.85 11.05 14.23
N ARG A 18 37.54 9.99 14.69
CA ARG A 18 36.92 8.77 15.18
C ARG A 18 36.27 9.10 16.52
N ILE A 19 34.98 8.87 16.64
CA ILE A 19 34.31 8.79 17.94
C ILE A 19 34.07 7.30 18.21
N ASP A 20 34.99 6.71 18.96
CA ASP A 20 34.75 5.51 19.76
C ASP A 20 34.64 5.96 21.22
N ALA A 21 33.48 5.74 21.84
CA ALA A 21 33.38 5.77 23.29
C ALA A 21 32.18 4.94 23.81
N ALA A 22 32.55 3.83 24.44
CA ALA A 22 32.05 3.35 25.73
C ALA A 22 30.62 2.81 25.87
N THR A 23 30.56 1.48 25.95
CA THR A 23 30.16 0.71 27.15
C THR A 23 29.27 1.42 28.18
N SER A 24 28.02 0.99 28.30
CA SER A 24 27.31 1.03 29.59
C SER A 24 26.34 -0.14 29.72
N SER A 25 26.82 -1.15 30.44
CA SER A 25 26.01 -2.18 31.09
C SER A 25 25.13 -1.50 32.15
N ARG A 26 23.81 -1.65 32.02
CA ARG A 26 22.87 -1.38 33.12
C ARG A 26 21.82 -2.46 33.22
N SER A 27 21.94 -3.18 34.34
CA SER A 27 20.88 -3.50 35.29
C SER A 27 19.74 -4.39 34.81
N MET A 28 19.78 -5.61 35.36
CA MET A 28 18.64 -6.40 35.79
C MET A 28 17.41 -5.59 36.25
N SER A 29 16.28 -6.27 36.12
CA SER A 29 15.08 -6.18 36.96
C SER A 29 13.89 -5.42 36.36
N ARG A 30 12.97 -6.19 35.77
CA ARG A 30 11.51 -6.10 35.94
C ARG A 30 10.93 -7.43 35.45
N ARG A 31 10.62 -8.32 36.39
CA ARG A 31 9.28 -8.61 36.91
C ARG A 31 8.42 -9.40 35.95
N ALA A 32 8.02 -10.56 36.46
CA ALA A 32 6.98 -11.43 35.95
C ALA A 32 5.72 -10.68 35.53
N ASN A 33 5.11 -11.15 34.45
CA ASN A 33 3.68 -11.01 34.18
C ASN A 33 3.27 -12.29 33.44
N LEU A 34 2.89 -13.34 34.17
CA LEU A 34 1.49 -13.74 34.37
C LEU A 34 0.71 -13.76 33.06
N GLY A 35 0.57 -14.97 32.54
CA GLY A 35 -0.29 -15.28 31.42
C GLY A 35 -1.74 -15.00 31.77
N VAL A 36 -2.35 -14.18 30.94
CA VAL A 36 -3.78 -14.11 30.60
C VAL A 36 -3.70 -13.64 29.15
N HIS A 37 -4.10 -14.39 28.15
CA HIS A 37 -5.43 -14.31 27.56
C HIS A 37 -5.65 -15.53 26.65
N HIS A 38 -5.98 -16.66 27.27
CA HIS A 38 -6.91 -17.60 26.65
C HIS A 38 -8.30 -17.15 27.10
N LEU A 39 -9.29 -17.23 26.20
CA LEU A 39 -10.70 -16.78 26.33
C LEU A 39 -10.99 -15.36 25.81
N MET A 40 -11.34 -15.26 24.53
CA MET A 40 -12.47 -14.42 24.10
C MET A 40 -12.97 -14.82 22.69
N ASN A 41 -13.09 -16.13 22.43
CA ASN A 41 -13.74 -16.64 21.23
C ASN A 41 -15.04 -17.32 21.65
N GLN A 42 -16.14 -16.56 21.69
CA GLN A 42 -17.53 -17.02 21.67
C GLN A 42 -18.45 -15.83 21.98
N ARG A 43 -19.18 -15.34 20.97
CA ARG A 43 -20.53 -14.72 21.02
C ARG A 43 -20.74 -13.74 19.85
N LEU A 44 -20.88 -14.28 18.65
CA LEU A 44 -21.64 -13.64 17.56
C LEU A 44 -22.67 -14.65 17.06
N ALA A 45 -23.67 -14.89 17.92
CA ALA A 45 -24.84 -15.70 17.60
C ALA A 45 -26.06 -15.10 18.31
N VAL A 46 -26.53 -13.95 17.82
CA VAL A 46 -27.90 -13.46 18.09
C VAL A 46 -28.40 -12.72 16.84
N ILE A 47 -28.75 -13.49 15.80
CA ILE A 47 -29.74 -13.08 14.79
C ILE A 47 -31.01 -13.83 15.16
N ALA A 48 -32.01 -13.13 15.70
CA ALA A 48 -33.39 -13.63 15.76
C ALA A 48 -34.36 -12.53 16.23
N LEU A 49 -35.35 -12.27 15.38
CA LEU A 49 -36.76 -11.97 15.72
C LEU A 49 -37.15 -10.56 16.21
N LEU A 50 -37.68 -9.78 15.26
CA LEU A 50 -38.86 -8.89 15.40
C LEU A 50 -39.35 -8.62 13.97
N GLY A 51 -40.53 -9.02 13.49
CA GLY A 51 -41.76 -9.42 14.15
C GLY A 51 -42.91 -8.74 13.41
N CYS A 52 -43.47 -9.42 12.41
CA CYS A 52 -44.58 -8.99 11.56
C CYS A 52 -45.85 -8.68 12.36
N ALA A 53 -46.59 -7.62 12.00
CA ALA A 53 -48.05 -7.63 11.79
C ALA A 53 -48.62 -6.20 11.64
N ALA A 54 -49.13 -5.86 10.44
CA ALA A 54 -50.39 -5.11 10.27
C ALA A 54 -50.74 -4.94 8.77
N LEU A 55 -51.60 -5.84 8.30
CA LEU A 55 -52.78 -5.61 7.44
C LEU A 55 -52.81 -4.40 6.47
N GLY A 56 -53.06 -4.68 5.19
CA GLY A 56 -54.09 -3.94 4.44
C GLY A 56 -53.79 -3.62 2.97
N ALA A 57 -54.71 -4.07 2.12
CA ALA A 57 -55.08 -3.56 0.79
C ALA A 57 -54.44 -4.20 -0.46
N CYS A 58 -55.32 -4.83 -1.24
CA CYS A 58 -55.18 -5.07 -2.68
C CYS A 58 -54.83 -3.77 -3.41
N GLY A 59 -53.75 -3.81 -4.19
CA GLY A 59 -53.44 -2.84 -5.23
C GLY A 59 -52.58 -3.52 -6.28
N THR A 60 -53.21 -4.02 -7.35
CA THR A 60 -52.52 -4.41 -8.58
C THR A 60 -52.23 -3.15 -9.37
N GLU A 61 -51.02 -2.59 -9.24
CA GLU A 61 -50.50 -1.63 -10.21
C GLU A 61 -49.08 -2.06 -10.62
N ARG A 62 -48.94 -2.27 -11.93
CA ARG A 62 -47.68 -2.51 -12.62
C ARG A 62 -46.80 -1.26 -12.45
N ALA A 63 -45.73 -1.38 -11.68
CA ALA A 63 -44.59 -0.49 -11.76
C ALA A 63 -43.36 -1.32 -12.09
N ASN A 64 -42.72 -0.94 -13.19
CA ASN A 64 -41.52 -1.53 -13.74
C ASN A 64 -40.34 -1.04 -12.89
N ASP A 65 -40.05 -1.72 -11.78
CA ASP A 65 -38.92 -1.40 -10.93
C ASP A 65 -37.76 -2.33 -11.26
N HIS A 66 -36.76 -1.77 -11.93
CA HIS A 66 -35.42 -2.31 -12.00
C HIS A 66 -34.84 -2.41 -10.58
N VAL A 67 -35.16 -3.49 -9.88
CA VAL A 67 -34.37 -3.94 -8.74
C VAL A 67 -33.08 -4.52 -9.31
N LYS A 68 -32.10 -3.64 -9.53
CA LYS A 68 -30.70 -4.04 -9.57
C LYS A 68 -30.39 -4.49 -8.15
N GLU A 69 -30.57 -5.79 -7.89
CA GLU A 69 -30.14 -6.44 -6.66
C GLU A 69 -28.68 -6.02 -6.40
N ALA A 70 -28.51 -5.12 -5.44
CA ALA A 70 -27.24 -4.88 -4.79
C ALA A 70 -26.92 -6.12 -3.97
N ARG A 71 -26.47 -7.18 -4.64
CA ARG A 71 -25.71 -8.23 -4.00
C ARG A 71 -24.36 -7.61 -3.65
N SER A 72 -24.30 -7.07 -2.44
CA SER A 72 -23.11 -7.08 -1.61
C SER A 72 -22.70 -8.55 -1.46
N GLY A 73 -22.04 -9.05 -2.50
CA GLY A 73 -21.23 -10.23 -2.41
C GLY A 73 -19.90 -9.76 -1.84
N MET A 74 -19.59 -10.22 -0.64
CA MET A 74 -18.23 -10.27 -0.11
C MET A 74 -17.41 -11.18 -1.02
N SER A 75 -17.14 -10.75 -2.25
CA SER A 75 -16.12 -11.32 -3.10
C SER A 75 -14.86 -10.56 -2.75
N ALA A 76 -13.78 -11.29 -2.47
CA ALA A 76 -12.45 -10.68 -2.50
C ALA A 76 -12.35 -9.83 -3.77
N PRO A 77 -11.75 -8.62 -3.70
CA PRO A 77 -11.59 -7.78 -4.88
C PRO A 77 -10.95 -8.63 -5.96
N ALA A 78 -11.67 -8.84 -7.05
CA ALA A 78 -11.12 -9.53 -8.19
C ALA A 78 -9.94 -8.69 -8.65
N ALA A 79 -8.74 -9.26 -8.62
CA ALA A 79 -7.56 -8.58 -9.13
C ALA A 79 -7.88 -8.11 -10.55
N GLN A 80 -7.83 -6.80 -10.75
CA GLN A 80 -8.06 -6.22 -12.07
C GLN A 80 -6.96 -6.71 -12.99
N ARG A 81 -7.33 -7.36 -14.10
CA ARG A 81 -6.36 -7.74 -15.12
C ARG A 81 -6.07 -6.52 -15.97
N LEU A 82 -4.80 -6.12 -16.04
CA LEU A 82 -4.37 -4.95 -16.79
C LEU A 82 -3.91 -5.33 -18.20
N ASP A 83 -4.10 -4.42 -19.17
CA ASP A 83 -3.51 -4.57 -20.50
C ASP A 83 -2.09 -3.98 -20.52
N PRO A 84 -1.02 -4.81 -20.65
CA PRO A 84 0.35 -4.30 -20.66
C PRO A 84 0.65 -3.37 -21.84
N GLU A 85 -0.14 -3.42 -22.92
CA GLU A 85 0.08 -2.54 -24.08
C GLU A 85 -0.38 -1.11 -23.83
N GLN A 86 -1.24 -0.86 -22.82
CA GLN A 86 -1.58 0.49 -22.36
C GLN A 86 -0.53 1.08 -21.41
N VAL A 87 0.47 0.29 -21.01
CA VAL A 87 1.55 0.72 -20.11
C VAL A 87 2.82 1.01 -20.91
N PRO A 88 3.54 2.12 -20.61
CA PRO A 88 4.83 2.40 -21.22
C PRO A 88 5.80 1.22 -21.13
N PRO A 89 6.56 0.88 -22.20
CA PRO A 89 7.37 -0.34 -22.25
C PRO A 89 8.31 -0.55 -21.07
N ASP A 90 8.89 0.52 -20.55
CA ASP A 90 9.81 0.51 -19.41
C ASP A 90 9.12 0.24 -18.06
N LEU A 91 7.80 0.43 -17.99
CA LEU A 91 6.98 0.21 -16.80
C LEU A 91 6.21 -1.11 -16.83
N ARG A 92 6.13 -1.80 -17.98
CA ARG A 92 5.34 -3.05 -18.14
C ARG A 92 5.73 -4.15 -17.16
N GLN A 93 6.98 -4.18 -16.73
CA GLN A 93 7.45 -5.14 -15.72
C GLN A 93 6.74 -5.00 -14.36
N LEU A 94 6.18 -3.82 -14.07
CA LEU A 94 5.43 -3.54 -12.84
C LEU A 94 3.95 -3.93 -12.95
N VAL A 95 3.45 -4.31 -14.14
CA VAL A 95 2.04 -4.67 -14.32
C VAL A 95 1.57 -5.73 -13.32
N PRO A 96 2.29 -6.85 -13.07
CA PRO A 96 1.84 -7.83 -12.07
C PRO A 96 1.80 -7.27 -10.64
N LEU A 97 2.62 -6.26 -10.33
CA LEU A 97 2.57 -5.58 -9.04
C LEU A 97 1.39 -4.61 -8.99
N ALA A 98 1.12 -3.88 -10.06
CA ALA A 98 -0.03 -2.98 -10.17
C ALA A 98 -1.36 -3.75 -10.09
N GLU A 99 -1.46 -4.93 -10.70
CA GLU A 99 -2.64 -5.81 -10.55
C GLU A 99 -2.87 -6.24 -9.08
N ARG A 100 -1.79 -6.38 -8.31
CA ARG A 100 -1.83 -6.87 -6.93
C ARG A 100 -2.03 -5.75 -5.90
N TRP A 101 -1.45 -4.57 -6.14
CA TRP A 101 -1.35 -3.45 -5.20
C TRP A 101 -2.13 -2.21 -5.63
N GLY A 102 -2.56 -2.13 -6.89
CA GLY A 102 -3.32 -1.02 -7.47
C GLY A 102 -4.79 -1.01 -7.05
N ILE A 103 -5.06 -1.13 -5.75
CA ILE A 103 -6.42 -1.17 -5.19
C ILE A 103 -6.93 0.26 -5.02
N GLY A 104 -8.03 0.59 -5.71
CA GLY A 104 -8.62 1.93 -5.67
C GLY A 104 -9.28 2.30 -4.35
N ASP A 105 -9.97 1.34 -3.73
CA ASP A 105 -10.64 1.52 -2.44
C ASP A 105 -9.59 1.63 -1.30
N ASP A 106 -9.68 2.68 -0.49
CA ASP A 106 -8.71 2.96 0.56
C ASP A 106 -8.84 2.00 1.76
N VAL A 107 -10.06 1.58 2.10
CA VAL A 107 -10.30 0.60 3.17
C VAL A 107 -9.68 -0.75 2.79
N GLU A 108 -9.89 -1.21 1.56
CA GLU A 108 -9.31 -2.48 1.08
C GLU A 108 -7.79 -2.39 0.93
N ARG A 109 -7.28 -1.28 0.38
CA ARG A 109 -5.82 -1.08 0.21
C ARG A 109 -5.11 -1.03 1.55
N ILE A 110 -5.62 -0.29 2.53
CA ILE A 110 -5.08 -0.24 3.89
C ILE A 110 -5.11 -1.62 4.53
N ALA A 111 -6.23 -2.36 4.41
CA ALA A 111 -6.31 -3.71 4.96
C ALA A 111 -5.26 -4.65 4.33
N LYS A 112 -5.04 -4.56 3.02
CA LYS A 112 -3.98 -5.31 2.33
C LYS A 112 -2.61 -4.90 2.83
N VAL A 113 -2.30 -3.60 2.88
CA VAL A 113 -1.04 -3.05 3.40
C VAL A 113 -0.80 -3.56 4.82
N ASP A 114 -1.76 -3.46 5.73
CA ASP A 114 -1.63 -3.88 7.12
C ASP A 114 -1.38 -5.39 7.29
N SER A 115 -1.91 -6.20 6.38
CA SER A 115 -1.69 -7.66 6.35
C SER A 115 -0.42 -8.09 5.62
N ALA A 116 0.21 -7.20 4.85
CA ALA A 116 1.37 -7.50 4.02
C ALA A 116 2.57 -7.97 4.84
N THR A 117 3.16 -9.09 4.41
CA THR A 117 4.39 -9.63 5.00
C THR A 117 5.59 -8.69 4.77
N PRO A 118 6.66 -8.79 5.57
CA PRO A 118 7.88 -8.02 5.32
C PRO A 118 8.47 -8.25 3.93
N ALA A 119 8.37 -9.48 3.41
CA ALA A 119 8.86 -9.82 2.08
C ALA A 119 8.05 -9.14 0.96
N GLU A 120 6.72 -9.13 1.07
CA GLU A 120 5.84 -8.43 0.12
C GLU A 120 6.05 -6.91 0.13
N ARG A 121 6.25 -6.34 1.32
CA ARG A 121 6.57 -4.91 1.47
C ARG A 121 7.90 -4.57 0.80
N GLU A 122 8.92 -5.39 1.02
CA GLU A 122 10.23 -5.22 0.41
C GLU A 122 10.18 -5.41 -1.12
N GLU A 123 9.42 -6.39 -1.61
CA GLU A 123 9.19 -6.61 -3.05
C GLU A 123 8.58 -5.36 -3.70
N LEU A 124 7.51 -4.81 -3.13
CA LEU A 124 6.85 -3.62 -3.66
C LEU A 124 7.81 -2.43 -3.65
N ARG A 125 8.47 -2.18 -2.51
CA ARG A 125 9.42 -1.07 -2.35
C ARG A 125 10.59 -1.18 -3.33
N ALA A 126 11.26 -2.33 -3.41
CA ALA A 126 12.41 -2.53 -4.27
C ALA A 126 12.08 -2.39 -5.76
N ALA A 127 10.86 -2.75 -6.17
CA ALA A 127 10.42 -2.63 -7.55
C ALA A 127 9.95 -1.21 -7.93
N VAL A 128 9.22 -0.53 -7.03
CA VAL A 128 8.54 0.74 -7.36
C VAL A 128 9.41 1.96 -7.07
N GLU A 129 10.17 1.98 -5.97
CA GLU A 129 10.98 3.14 -5.57
C GLU A 129 11.95 3.64 -6.67
N PRO A 130 12.70 2.76 -7.37
CA PRO A 130 13.63 3.21 -8.42
C PRO A 130 12.93 3.82 -9.64
N LEU A 131 11.65 3.49 -9.85
CA LEU A 131 10.84 3.94 -10.98
C LEU A 131 9.80 4.98 -10.57
N HIS A 132 9.78 5.42 -9.31
CA HIS A 132 8.74 6.31 -8.77
C HIS A 132 8.58 7.57 -9.62
N SER A 133 9.67 8.32 -9.85
CA SER A 133 9.65 9.55 -10.65
C SER A 133 9.19 9.32 -12.09
N ARG A 134 9.56 8.16 -12.67
CA ARG A 134 9.18 7.79 -14.02
C ARG A 134 7.69 7.45 -14.15
N ILE A 135 7.13 6.76 -13.14
CA ILE A 135 5.70 6.47 -13.03
C ILE A 135 4.94 7.79 -12.85
N THR A 136 5.35 8.65 -11.91
CA THR A 136 4.71 9.96 -11.68
C THR A 136 4.71 10.80 -12.95
N ALA A 137 5.82 10.87 -13.68
CA ALA A 137 5.88 11.60 -14.95
C ALA A 137 4.91 11.05 -16.03
N TRP A 138 4.64 9.73 -16.03
CA TRP A 138 3.62 9.15 -16.90
C TRP A 138 2.21 9.53 -16.43
N LEU A 139 1.93 9.46 -15.13
CA LEU A 139 0.63 9.84 -14.58
C LEU A 139 0.32 11.33 -14.82
N ASP A 140 1.32 12.19 -14.67
CA ASP A 140 1.21 13.63 -14.93
C ASP A 140 0.94 13.95 -16.41
N SER A 141 1.32 13.06 -17.33
CA SER A 141 1.13 13.27 -18.77
C SER A 141 -0.34 13.29 -19.21
N PHE A 142 -1.25 12.74 -18.39
CA PHE A 142 -2.70 12.80 -18.63
C PHE A 142 -3.27 14.20 -18.38
N GLY A 143 -2.61 15.05 -17.58
CA GLY A 143 -3.10 16.40 -17.27
C GLY A 143 -4.51 16.39 -16.68
N THR A 144 -5.48 16.92 -17.43
CA THR A 144 -6.91 16.93 -17.05
C THR A 144 -7.73 15.84 -17.73
N GLU A 145 -7.11 15.02 -18.58
CA GLU A 145 -7.76 13.91 -19.26
C GLU A 145 -8.03 12.77 -18.28
N ALA A 146 -9.01 11.93 -18.61
CA ALA A 146 -9.29 10.74 -17.81
C ALA A 146 -8.12 9.74 -17.92
N MET A 147 -7.69 9.21 -16.78
CA MET A 147 -6.69 8.14 -16.73
C MET A 147 -7.27 6.83 -17.26
N THR A 148 -6.41 6.01 -17.87
CA THR A 148 -6.77 4.61 -18.15
C THR A 148 -6.80 3.81 -16.85
N ASP A 149 -7.41 2.63 -16.93
CA ASP A 149 -7.43 1.66 -15.83
C ASP A 149 -6.02 1.28 -15.34
N GLU A 150 -5.06 1.16 -16.26
CA GLU A 150 -3.66 0.87 -15.95
C GLU A 150 -2.99 2.03 -15.24
N ALA A 151 -3.20 3.27 -15.72
CA ALA A 151 -2.66 4.45 -15.06
C ALA A 151 -3.23 4.59 -13.64
N ALA A 152 -4.53 4.35 -13.46
CA ALA A 152 -5.16 4.33 -12.14
C ALA A 152 -4.55 3.25 -11.24
N ALA A 153 -4.35 2.02 -11.73
CA ALA A 153 -3.73 0.94 -10.96
C ALA A 153 -2.29 1.28 -10.53
N PHE A 154 -1.50 1.93 -11.40
CA PHE A 154 -0.16 2.39 -11.04
C PHE A 154 -0.16 3.52 -10.00
N MET A 155 -1.10 4.46 -10.11
CA MET A 155 -1.33 5.50 -9.10
C MET A 155 -1.65 4.87 -7.74
N TYR A 156 -2.61 3.94 -7.68
CA TYR A 156 -2.98 3.27 -6.44
C TYR A 156 -1.86 2.37 -5.88
N MET A 157 -1.02 1.80 -6.74
CA MET A 157 0.17 1.06 -6.33
C MET A 157 1.20 1.99 -5.64
N GLN A 158 1.39 3.22 -6.11
CA GLN A 158 2.23 4.22 -5.42
C GLN A 158 1.65 4.58 -4.05
N LEU A 159 0.33 4.78 -3.97
CA LEU A 159 -0.34 5.05 -2.69
C LEU A 159 -0.20 3.89 -1.70
N ALA A 160 -0.27 2.63 -2.17
CA ALA A 160 -0.02 1.47 -1.32
C ALA A 160 1.40 1.47 -0.75
N LEU A 161 2.40 1.88 -1.55
CA LEU A 161 3.77 2.03 -1.08
C LEU A 161 3.89 3.14 -0.03
N ASP A 162 3.28 4.31 -0.26
CA ASP A 162 3.28 5.43 0.68
C ASP A 162 2.65 5.03 2.03
N GLU A 163 1.51 4.34 1.98
CA GLU A 163 0.81 3.83 3.15
C GLU A 163 1.67 2.83 3.95
N MET A 164 2.48 2.01 3.27
CA MET A 164 3.44 1.12 3.95
C MET A 164 4.53 1.90 4.70
N GLN A 165 4.99 3.02 4.14
CA GLN A 165 6.06 3.84 4.71
C GLN A 165 5.61 4.71 5.88
N LEU A 166 4.32 5.10 5.91
CA LEU A 166 3.74 5.92 6.98
C LEU A 166 3.68 5.22 8.35
N GLY A 167 3.99 3.92 8.43
CA GLY A 167 4.28 3.22 9.68
C GLY A 167 3.22 3.44 10.77
N ARG A 168 1.99 2.98 10.55
CA ARG A 168 0.99 3.00 11.64
C ARG A 168 1.45 2.04 12.75
N PRO A 169 1.68 2.53 13.99
CA PRO A 169 1.87 1.62 15.12
C PRO A 169 0.59 0.82 15.31
N LYS A 170 0.73 -0.50 15.38
CA LYS A 170 -0.35 -1.44 15.73
C LYS A 170 -0.54 -1.52 17.23
#